data_AF-A0A951DCL6-F1
#
_entry.id   AF-A0A951DCL6-F1
#
_cell.length_a   1.000
_cell.length_b   1.000
_cell.length_c   1.000
_cell.angle_alpha   90.00
_cell.angle_beta   90.00
_cell.angle_gamma   90.00
#
_symmetry.space_group_name_H-M   'P 1'
#
loop_
_entity.id
_entity.type
_entity.pdbx_description
1 polymer ?
#
loop_
_entity_poly.entity_id
_entity_poly.type
_entity_poly.pdbx_seq_one_letter_code
_entity_poly.pdbx_strand_id
1 'polypeptide(L)'
;MDPRSVIESVFRQEHGRIIATLIRVARSFDKAEEAMQDAFAAALASWPETGIPQNPAAWITAAAYRKLIDRGRHEKTIREKQ
;
A
#
# COMPACT_ATOMS: atom_id res chain seq x y z
N MET A 1 -12.24 16.84 7.99
CA MET A 1 -12.32 15.38 8.24
C MET A 1 -10.98 14.95 8.79
N ASP A 2 -10.93 14.18 9.87
CA ASP A 2 -9.66 13.74 10.47
C ASP A 2 -9.00 12.64 9.61
N PRO A 3 -7.73 12.78 9.19
CA PRO A 3 -7.04 11.77 8.39
C PRO A 3 -7.07 10.37 9.00
N ARG A 4 -6.96 10.23 10.33
CA ARG A 4 -6.97 8.92 10.98
C ARG A 4 -8.33 8.24 10.83
N SER A 5 -9.41 8.97 11.05
CA SER A 5 -10.77 8.46 10.83
C SER A 5 -11.02 8.00 9.38
N VAL A 6 -10.46 8.69 8.38
CA VAL A 6 -10.58 8.28 6.98
C VAL A 6 -9.78 7.02 6.69
N ILE A 7 -8.56 6.92 7.23
CA ILE A 7 -7.73 5.73 7.10
C ILE A 7 -8.42 4.51 7.72
N GLU A 8 -8.97 4.65 8.93
CA GLU A 8 -9.72 3.60 9.59
C GLU A 8 -10.94 3.17 8.76
N SER A 9 -11.69 4.14 8.22
CA SER A 9 -12.84 3.90 7.37
C SER A 9 -12.46 3.11 6.10
N VAL A 10 -11.39 3.52 5.41
CA VAL A 10 -10.86 2.81 4.24
C VAL A 10 -10.41 1.40 4.61
N PHE A 11 -9.71 1.23 5.73
CA PHE A 11 -9.27 -0.09 6.19
C PHE A 11 -10.45 -1.02 6.43
N ARG A 12 -11.45 -0.58 7.21
CA ARG A 12 -12.64 -1.38 7.51
C ARG A 12 -13.42 -1.78 6.26
N GLN A 13 -13.48 -0.91 5.25
CA GLN A 13 -14.29 -1.13 4.04
C GLN A 13 -13.53 -1.90 2.94
N GLU A 14 -12.25 -1.63 2.74
CA GLU A 14 -11.54 -2.05 1.53
C GLU A 14 -10.38 -3.03 1.79
N HIS A 15 -9.94 -3.26 3.05
CA HIS A 15 -8.72 -4.06 3.29
C HIS A 15 -8.76 -5.43 2.59
N GLY A 16 -9.87 -6.16 2.69
CA GLY A 16 -10.00 -7.51 2.14
C GLY A 16 -9.88 -7.53 0.61
N ARG A 17 -10.43 -6.51 -0.06
CA ARG A 17 -10.35 -6.37 -1.51
C ARG A 17 -8.96 -5.93 -1.96
N ILE A 18 -8.32 -5.01 -1.24
CA ILE A 18 -6.96 -4.56 -1.55
C ILE A 18 -5.98 -5.73 -1.37
N ILE A 19 -6.07 -6.50 -0.28
CA ILE A 19 -5.12 -7.59 -0.01
C ILE A 19 -5.28 -8.71 -1.05
N ALA A 20 -6.51 -9.10 -1.38
CA ALA A 20 -6.76 -10.12 -2.41
C ALA A 20 -6.19 -9.70 -3.77
N THR A 21 -6.32 -8.42 -4.11
CA THR A 21 -5.77 -7.84 -5.34
C THR A 21 -4.25 -7.87 -5.34
N LEU A 22 -3.61 -7.47 -4.24
CA LEU A 22 -2.15 -7.46 -4.10
C LEU A 22 -1.58 -8.88 -4.11
N ILE A 23 -2.21 -9.86 -3.44
CA ILE A 23 -1.80 -11.27 -3.44
C ILE A 23 -1.77 -11.82 -4.87
N ARG A 24 -2.81 -11.51 -5.66
CA ARG A 24 -2.89 -11.96 -7.06
C ARG A 24 -1.68 -11.52 -7.88
N VAL A 25 -1.16 -10.32 -7.62
CA VAL A 25 -0.03 -9.74 -8.35
C VAL A 25 1.32 -10.15 -7.75
N ALA A 26 1.45 -10.11 -6.42
CA ALA A 26 2.68 -10.46 -5.72
C ALA A 26 2.97 -11.97 -5.73
N ARG A 27 1.94 -12.81 -5.92
CA ARG A 27 2.00 -14.28 -5.79
C ARG A 27 2.55 -14.73 -4.42
N SER A 28 2.42 -13.87 -3.42
CA SER A 28 2.90 -14.05 -2.04
C SER A 28 1.99 -13.24 -1.11
N PHE A 29 1.53 -13.88 -0.04
CA PHE A 29 0.75 -13.20 1.00
C PHE A 29 1.60 -12.19 1.76
N ASP A 30 2.76 -12.61 2.24
CA ASP A 30 3.64 -11.78 3.07
C ASP A 30 4.05 -10.48 2.35
N LYS A 31 4.46 -10.60 1.07
CA LYS A 31 4.80 -9.41 0.26
C LYS A 31 3.62 -8.47 0.09
N ALA A 32 2.42 -9.02 -0.09
CA ALA A 32 1.19 -8.24 -0.28
C ALA A 32 0.78 -7.52 1.02
N GLU A 33 0.84 -8.22 2.16
CA GLU A 33 0.52 -7.65 3.47
C GLU A 33 1.48 -6.52 3.81
N GLU A 34 2.78 -6.75 3.69
CA GLU A 34 3.81 -5.76 4.00
C GLU A 34 3.68 -4.53 3.08
N ALA A 35 3.36 -4.69 1.80
CA ALA A 35 3.14 -3.57 0.89
C ALA A 35 1.86 -2.78 1.22
N MET A 36 0.80 -3.45 1.68
CA MET A 36 -0.40 -2.79 2.17
C MET A 36 -0.12 -1.98 3.43
N GLN A 37 0.57 -2.58 4.40
CA GLN A 37 0.92 -1.92 5.66
C GLN A 37 1.76 -0.67 5.41
N ASP A 38 2.76 -0.76 4.51
CA ASP A 38 3.56 0.40 4.07
C ASP A 38 2.70 1.51 3.47
N ALA A 39 1.68 1.17 2.67
CA ALA A 39 0.80 2.15 2.06
C ALA A 39 -0.06 2.88 3.11
N PHE A 40 -0.61 2.15 4.09
CA PHE A 40 -1.33 2.75 5.21
C PHE A 40 -0.44 3.59 6.11
N ALA A 41 0.79 3.13 6.39
CA ALA A 41 1.79 3.90 7.13
C ALA A 41 2.15 5.20 6.40
N ALA A 42 2.33 5.16 5.08
CA ALA A 42 2.57 6.35 4.27
C ALA A 42 1.40 7.35 4.30
N ALA A 43 0.15 6.86 4.29
CA ALA A 43 -1.01 7.72 4.46
C ALA A 43 -1.05 8.36 5.85
N LEU A 44 -0.82 7.59 6.91
CA LEU A 44 -0.77 8.08 8.28
C LEU A 44 0.28 9.18 8.47
N ALA A 45 1.43 9.04 7.81
CA ALA A 45 2.51 10.01 7.85
C ALA A 45 2.21 11.28 7.02
N SER A 46 1.68 11.12 5.80
CA SER A 46 1.60 12.22 4.83
C SER A 46 0.29 13.00 4.83
N TRP A 47 -0.86 12.35 5.07
CA TRP A 47 -2.16 13.02 4.95
C TRP A 47 -2.40 14.13 6.00
N PRO A 48 -1.85 14.08 7.23
CA PRO A 48 -1.95 15.21 8.16
C PRO A 48 -1.34 16.51 7.63
N GLU A 49 -0.29 16.42 6.81
CA GLU A 49 0.43 17.58 6.27
C GLU A 49 -0.07 17.98 4.88
N THR A 50 -0.32 16.98 4.03
CA THR A 50 -0.65 17.17 2.61
C THR A 50 -2.14 17.16 2.30
N GLY A 51 -2.96 16.83 3.28
CA GLY A 51 -4.39 16.65 3.13
C GLY A 51 -4.79 15.25 2.66
N ILE A 52 -6.08 14.97 2.76
CA ILE A 52 -6.68 13.68 2.38
C ILE A 52 -6.92 13.71 0.86
N PRO A 53 -6.44 12.71 0.08
CA PRO A 53 -6.72 12.61 -1.34
C PRO A 53 -8.23 12.54 -1.64
N GLN A 54 -8.65 13.02 -2.80
CA GLN A 54 -10.06 12.96 -3.24
C GLN A 54 -10.61 11.51 -3.26
N ASN A 55 -9.76 10.53 -3.59
CA ASN A 55 -10.08 9.10 -3.47
C ASN A 55 -9.04 8.38 -2.60
N PRO A 56 -9.30 8.28 -1.28
CA PRO A 56 -8.38 7.65 -0.32
C PRO A 56 -8.08 6.17 -0.65
N ALA A 57 -9.10 5.38 -1.00
CA ALA A 57 -8.95 3.95 -1.28
C ALA A 57 -8.11 3.69 -2.54
N ALA A 58 -8.35 4.47 -3.60
CA ALA A 58 -7.54 4.39 -4.82
C ALA A 58 -6.09 4.79 -4.56
N TRP A 59 -5.86 5.82 -3.74
CA TRP A 59 -4.51 6.25 -3.36
C TRP A 59 -3.76 5.16 -2.61
N ILE A 60 -4.38 4.55 -1.58
CA ILE A 60 -3.78 3.45 -0.80
C ILE A 60 -3.43 2.26 -1.72
N THR A 61 -4.37 1.88 -2.59
CA THR A 61 -4.16 0.77 -3.53
C THR A 61 -2.96 1.05 -4.44
N ALA A 62 -2.89 2.25 -5.03
CA ALA A 62 -1.79 2.64 -5.90
C ALA A 62 -0.45 2.71 -5.16
N ALA A 63 -0.43 3.20 -3.92
CA ALA A 63 0.76 3.24 -3.09
C ALA A 63 1.28 1.82 -2.79
N ALA A 64 0.41 0.89 -2.40
CA ALA A 64 0.77 -0.51 -2.15
C ALA A 64 1.32 -1.20 -3.43
N TYR A 65 0.69 -0.96 -4.57
CA TYR A 65 1.15 -1.48 -5.85
C TYR A 65 2.56 -0.99 -6.23
N ARG A 66 2.86 0.29 -6.03
CA ARG A 66 4.20 0.85 -6.28
C ARG A 66 5.25 0.17 -5.40
N LYS A 67 4.95 -0.01 -4.12
CA LYS A 67 5.82 -0.72 -3.17
C LYS A 67 6.15 -2.15 -3.63
N LEU A 68 5.16 -2.91 -4.11
CA LEU A 68 5.38 -4.24 -4.66
C LEU A 68 6.34 -4.24 -5.85
N ILE A 69 6.16 -3.29 -6.78
CA ILE A 69 7.00 -3.17 -7.98
C ILE A 69 8.43 -2.78 -7.59
N ASP A 70 8.60 -1.82 -6.69
CA ASP A 70 9.90 -1.32 -6.27
C ASP A 70 10.71 -2.40 -5.56
N ARG A 71 10.08 -3.24 -4.72
CA ARG A 71 10.73 -4.41 -4.11
C ARG A 71 11.17 -5.42 -5.16
N GLY A 72 10.32 -5.73 -6.14
CA GLY A 72 10.68 -6.63 -7.24
C GLY A 72 11.85 -6.12 -8.09
N ARG A 73 11.99 -4.79 -8.25
CA ARG A 73 13.17 -4.18 -8.89
C ARG A 73 14.43 -4.34 -8.05
N HIS A 74 14.34 -4.13 -6.73
CA HIS A 74 15.48 -4.24 -5.82
C HIS A 74 16.03 -5.67 -5.75
N GLU A 75 15.16 -6.68 -5.67
CA GLU A 75 15.55 -8.10 -5.67
C GLU A 75 16.32 -8.50 -6.93
N LYS A 76 15.91 -7.99 -8.11
CA LYS A 76 16.64 -8.23 -9.37
C LYS A 76 18.04 -7.63 -9.37
N THR A 77 18.16 -6.36 -8.95
CA THR A 77 19.46 -5.68 -8.89
C THR A 77 20.44 -6.34 -7.91
N ILE A 78 19.96 -6.87 -6.78
CA ILE A 78 20.82 -7.63 -5.84
C ILE A 78 21.31 -8.92 -6.49
N ARG A 79 20.42 -9.65 -7.17
CA ARG A 79 20.75 -10.94 -7.80
C ARG A 79 21.71 -10.80 -8.99
N GLU A 80 21.69 -9.68 -9.70
CA GLU A 80 22.62 -9.38 -10.81
C GLU A 80 24.03 -9.00 -10.33
N LYS A 81 24.20 -8.69 -9.04
CA LYS A 81 25.49 -8.32 -8.44
C LYS A 81 26.16 -9.46 -7.65
N GLN A 82 25.53 -10.64 -7.57
CA GLN A 82 26.11 -11.87 -7.03
C GLN A 82 26.61 -12.77 -8.16
#